data_AF-A0A382RYP7-F1
#
_entry.id   AF-A0A382RYP7-F1
#
_cell.length_a   1.000
_cell.length_b   1.000
_cell.length_c   1.000
_cell.angle_alpha   90.00
_cell.angle_beta   90.00
_cell.angle_gamma   90.00
#
_symmetry.space_group_name_H-M   'P 1'
#
loop_
_entity.id
_entity.type
_entity.pdbx_description
1 polymer ?
#
loop_
_entity_poly.entity_id
_entity_poly.type
_entity_poly.pdbx_seq_one_letter_code
_entity_poly.pdbx_strand_id
1 'polypeptide(L)'
;MIDSMDDELNALWLEVETLTGIKYLRRTIPPNVSDQFSDEANIAIEHLKDLHQRINNRKDVRLLSRMQKELKDGEMSPEIYLWWVNRY
;
A
#
# COMPACT_ATOMS: atom_id res chain seq x y z
N MET A 1 -15.37 -9.37 2.08
CA MET A 1 -15.01 -7.93 2.09
C MET A 1 -13.52 -7.79 1.79
N ILE A 2 -13.13 -8.22 0.60
CA ILE A 2 -11.85 -7.89 -0.02
C ILE A 2 -12.22 -6.75 -0.97
N ASP A 3 -11.83 -5.50 -0.80
CA ASP A 3 -11.37 -4.75 0.38
C ASP A 3 -11.67 -3.29 -0.06
N SER A 4 -12.56 -2.55 0.62
CA SER A 4 -12.98 -1.19 0.20
C SER A 4 -11.81 -0.25 -0.12
N MET A 5 -10.64 -0.52 0.48
CA MET A 5 -9.40 0.23 0.28
C MET A 5 -8.70 -0.07 -1.05
N ASP A 6 -8.82 -1.28 -1.62
CA ASP A 6 -8.25 -1.59 -2.93
C ASP A 6 -9.07 -0.94 -4.06
N ASP A 7 -10.39 -0.84 -3.88
CA ASP A 7 -11.27 -0.09 -4.78
C ASP A 7 -10.99 1.42 -4.69
N GLU A 8 -10.82 1.95 -3.47
CA GLU A 8 -10.42 3.34 -3.23
C GLU A 8 -9.05 3.65 -3.84
N LEU A 9 -8.07 2.74 -3.69
CA LEU A 9 -6.75 2.84 -4.32
C LEU A 9 -6.85 2.90 -5.84
N ASN A 10 -7.68 2.03 -6.45
CA ASN A 10 -7.88 2.03 -7.90
C ASN A 10 -8.56 3.30 -8.40
N ALA A 11 -9.52 3.83 -7.64
CA ALA A 11 -10.20 5.08 -7.96
C ALA A 11 -9.24 6.28 -7.89
N LEU A 12 -8.45 6.39 -6.83
CA LEU A 12 -7.41 7.43 -6.67
C LEU A 12 -6.36 7.36 -7.77
N TRP A 13 -5.95 6.15 -8.19
CA TRP A 13 -5.04 6.01 -9.34
C TRP A 13 -5.66 6.55 -10.63
N LEU A 14 -6.93 6.25 -10.91
CA LEU A 14 -7.64 6.77 -12.08
C LEU A 14 -7.77 8.30 -12.03
N GLU A 15 -8.03 8.86 -10.85
CA GLU A 15 -8.11 10.30 -10.64
C GLU A 15 -6.77 10.98 -10.92
N VAL A 16 -5.66 10.47 -10.35
CA VAL A 16 -4.32 10.97 -10.61
C VAL A 16 -3.97 10.87 -12.10
N GLU A 17 -4.29 9.76 -12.78
CA GLU A 17 -4.06 9.60 -14.22
C GLU A 17 -4.87 10.61 -15.04
N THR A 18 -6.09 10.94 -14.61
CA THR A 18 -6.96 11.90 -15.28
C THR A 18 -6.46 13.33 -15.08
N LEU A 19 -6.05 13.68 -13.87
CA LEU A 19 -5.59 15.02 -13.51
C LEU A 19 -4.19 15.33 -14.07
N THR A 20 -3.30 14.34 -14.09
CA THR A 20 -1.93 14.50 -14.62
C THR A 20 -1.84 14.23 -16.13
N GLY A 21 -2.83 13.56 -16.71
CA GLY A 21 -2.79 13.08 -18.10
C GLY A 21 -1.75 11.99 -18.36
N ILE A 22 -1.10 11.47 -17.32
CA ILE A 22 -0.06 10.45 -17.40
C ILE A 22 -0.70 9.10 -17.09
N LYS A 23 -0.55 8.11 -17.98
CA LYS A 23 -0.92 6.72 -17.68
C LYS A 23 0.24 5.99 -17.04
N TYR A 24 0.02 5.45 -15.85
CA TYR A 24 1.02 4.68 -15.12
C TYR A 24 0.85 3.19 -15.44
N LEU A 25 1.83 2.65 -16.16
CA LEU A 25 1.84 1.25 -16.59
C LEU A 25 1.96 0.27 -15.41
N ARG A 26 2.57 0.72 -14.30
CA ARG A 26 2.68 -0.02 -13.04
C ARG A 26 2.27 0.88 -11.88
N ARG A 27 1.13 0.59 -11.28
CA ARG A 27 0.56 1.27 -10.10
C ARG A 27 1.20 0.78 -8.79
N THR A 28 2.52 0.61 -8.80
CA THR A 28 3.28 0.01 -7.68
C THR A 28 3.87 1.04 -6.73
N ILE A 29 4.16 2.24 -7.22
CA ILE A 29 4.77 3.32 -6.44
C ILE A 29 4.03 4.61 -6.80
N PRO A 30 3.43 5.32 -5.82
CA PRO A 30 2.81 6.61 -6.07
C PRO A 30 3.82 7.61 -6.65
N PRO A 31 3.44 8.45 -7.63
CA PRO A 31 4.29 9.54 -8.11
C PRO A 31 4.56 10.55 -6.99
N ASN A 32 5.58 11.39 -7.19
CA ASN A 32 5.83 12.52 -6.29
C ASN A 32 5.07 13.76 -6.74
N VAL A 33 4.69 14.59 -5.76
CA VAL A 33 4.19 15.94 -6.04
C VAL A 33 5.22 16.72 -6.84
N SER A 34 4.74 17.54 -7.76
CA SER A 34 5.57 18.33 -8.65
C SER A 34 4.91 19.65 -8.96
N ASP A 35 5.72 20.70 -9.12
CA ASP A 35 5.27 22.02 -9.60
C ASP A 35 4.71 21.96 -11.03
N GLN A 36 4.94 20.85 -11.75
CA GLN A 36 4.39 20.60 -13.09
C GLN A 36 2.92 20.18 -13.07
N PHE A 37 2.39 19.78 -11.90
CA PHE A 37 1.02 19.35 -11.73
C PHE A 37 0.17 20.46 -11.10
N SER A 38 -1.14 20.44 -11.37
CA SER A 38 -2.07 21.33 -10.69
C SER A 38 -2.12 21.03 -9.18
N ASP A 39 -2.53 22.00 -8.38
CA ASP A 39 -2.71 21.81 -6.93
C ASP A 39 -3.65 20.62 -6.63
N GLU A 40 -4.71 20.46 -7.44
CA GLU A 40 -5.65 19.33 -7.35
C GLU A 40 -4.97 17.98 -7.61
N ALA A 41 -4.11 17.90 -8.62
CA ALA A 41 -3.35 16.70 -8.92
C ALA A 41 -2.36 16.38 -7.80
N ASN A 42 -1.69 17.39 -7.24
CA ASN A 42 -0.77 17.22 -6.12
C ASN A 42 -1.49 16.74 -4.86
N ILE A 43 -2.69 17.25 -4.57
CA ILE A 43 -3.54 16.77 -3.47
C ILE A 43 -3.90 15.30 -3.68
N ALA A 44 -4.36 14.92 -4.88
CA ALA A 44 -4.70 13.53 -5.19
C ALA A 44 -3.50 12.58 -5.03
N ILE A 45 -2.30 13.03 -5.41
CA ILE A 45 -1.05 12.29 -5.23
C ILE A 45 -0.72 12.08 -3.75
N GLU A 46 -0.88 13.10 -2.91
CA GLU A 46 -0.66 12.97 -1.45
C GLU A 46 -1.68 12.03 -0.81
N HIS A 47 -2.95 12.10 -1.20
CA HIS A 47 -3.97 11.16 -0.74
C HIS A 47 -3.64 9.71 -1.14
N LEU A 48 -3.13 9.52 -2.36
CA LEU A 48 -2.69 8.22 -2.85
C LEU A 48 -1.53 7.67 -2.01
N LYS A 49 -0.56 8.52 -1.63
CA LYS A 49 0.55 8.13 -0.74
C LYS A 49 0.07 7.74 0.65
N ASP A 50 -0.80 8.53 1.28
CA ASP A 50 -1.35 8.22 2.59
C ASP A 50 -2.09 6.88 2.58
N LEU A 51 -2.95 6.67 1.59
CA LEU A 51 -3.70 5.43 1.45
C LEU A 51 -2.78 4.22 1.23
N HIS A 52 -1.74 4.37 0.42
CA HIS A 52 -0.72 3.33 0.23
C HIS A 52 0.02 3.00 1.54
N GLN A 53 0.34 4.01 2.35
CA GLN A 53 0.97 3.81 3.66
C GLN A 53 0.01 3.13 4.65
N ARG A 54 -1.27 3.51 4.67
CA ARG A 54 -2.30 2.88 5.52
C ARG A 54 -2.51 1.40 5.16
N ILE A 55 -2.50 1.06 3.87
CA ILE A 55 -2.57 -0.34 3.42
C ILE A 55 -1.35 -1.12 3.89
N ASN A 56 -0.15 -0.57 3.73
CA ASN A 56 1.09 -1.19 4.19
C ASN A 56 1.08 -1.41 5.71
N ASN A 57 0.75 -0.37 6.48
CA ASN A 57 0.63 -0.48 7.94
C ASN A 57 -0.38 -1.56 8.36
N ARG A 58 -1.53 -1.66 7.67
CA ARG A 58 -2.54 -2.69 7.95
C ARG A 58 -2.02 -4.09 7.64
N LYS A 59 -1.26 -4.26 6.55
CA LYS A 59 -0.60 -5.53 6.21
C LYS A 59 0.43 -5.90 7.27
N ASP A 60 1.24 -4.94 7.72
CA ASP A 60 2.25 -5.14 8.77
C ASP A 60 1.61 -5.53 10.11
N VAL A 61 0.54 -4.84 10.53
CA VAL A 61 -0.18 -5.18 11.77
C VAL A 61 -0.81 -6.57 11.69
N ARG A 62 -1.39 -6.94 10.54
CA ARG A 62 -1.92 -8.30 10.31
C ARG A 62 -0.80 -9.34 10.35
N LEU A 63 0.35 -9.03 9.76
CA LEU A 63 1.53 -9.89 9.78
C LEU A 63 2.03 -10.12 11.21
N LEU A 64 2.22 -9.04 11.97
CA LEU A 64 2.64 -9.09 13.38
C LEU A 64 1.64 -9.87 14.25
N SER A 65 0.35 -9.70 14.02
CA SER A 65 -0.69 -10.44 14.74
C SER A 65 -0.63 -11.95 14.44
N ARG A 66 -0.37 -12.34 13.19
CA ARG A 66 -0.14 -13.75 12.81
C ARG A 66 1.13 -14.29 13.44
N MET A 67 2.24 -13.53 13.37
CA MET A 67 3.50 -13.87 14.03
C MET A 67 3.30 -14.14 15.52
N GLN A 68 2.64 -13.24 16.23
CA GLN A 68 2.41 -13.41 17.67
C GLN A 68 1.62 -14.68 17.99
N LYS A 69 0.66 -15.07 17.14
CA LYS A 69 -0.09 -16.30 17.32
C LYS A 69 0.78 -17.54 17.09
N GLU A 70 1.48 -17.59 15.97
CA GLU A 70 2.25 -18.76 15.55
C GLU A 70 3.52 -18.96 16.38
N LEU A 71 4.18 -17.88 16.81
CA LEU A 71 5.33 -17.94 17.72
C LEU A 71 4.91 -18.36 19.13
N LYS A 72 3.69 -18.01 19.57
CA LYS A 72 3.16 -18.43 20.87
C LYS A 72 2.80 -19.92 20.90
N ASP A 73 2.46 -20.50 19.75
CA ASP A 73 2.20 -21.94 19.57
C ASP A 73 3.50 -22.78 19.46
N GLY A 74 4.67 -22.14 19.38
CA GLY A 74 5.89 -22.65 20.03
C GLY A 74 6.96 -23.36 19.21
N GLU A 75 6.88 -23.43 17.87
CA GLU A 75 7.90 -24.18 17.08
C GLU A 75 8.80 -23.34 16.15
N MET A 76 8.49 -22.06 15.92
CA MET A 76 9.20 -21.25 14.93
C MET A 76 9.87 -20.04 15.58
N SER A 77 11.07 -19.66 15.13
CA SER A 77 11.69 -18.39 15.53
C SER A 77 11.15 -17.23 14.67
N PRO A 78 11.13 -15.98 15.18
CA PRO A 78 10.68 -14.82 14.41
C PRO A 78 11.42 -14.66 13.08
N GLU A 79 12.72 -14.99 13.04
CA GLU A 79 13.55 -14.89 11.84
C GLU A 79 13.17 -15.92 10.77
N ILE A 80 12.88 -17.16 11.18
CA ILE A 80 12.45 -18.23 10.27
C ILE A 80 11.08 -17.89 9.68
N TYR A 81 10.17 -17.34 10.49
CA TYR A 81 8.86 -16.92 10.03
C TYR A 81 8.95 -15.78 9.00
N LEU A 82 9.74 -14.75 9.27
CA LEU A 82 9.96 -13.64 8.32
C LEU A 82 10.60 -14.12 7.02
N TRP A 83 11.53 -15.08 7.08
CA TRP A 83 12.11 -15.69 5.89
C TRP A 83 11.08 -16.46 5.07
N TRP A 84 10.16 -17.18 5.71
CA TRP A 84 9.12 -17.95 5.03
C TRP A 84 8.06 -17.05 4.38
N VAL A 85 7.61 -16.02 5.10
CA VAL A 85 6.61 -15.06 4.59
C VAL A 85 7.15 -14.21 3.46
N ASN A 86 8.41 -13.78 3.48
CA ASN A 86 9.00 -12.98 2.39
C ASN A 86 9.31 -13.80 1.12
N ARG A 87 9.10 -15.13 1.14
CA ARG A 87 9.41 -16.03 0.02
C ARG A 87 8.21 -16.27 -0.92
N TYR A 88 7.00 -15.88 -0.51
CA TYR A 88 5.74 -16.02 -1.25
C TYR A 88 5.02 -14.68 -1.38
#